data_AF-A0A379WYA7-F1
#
_entry.id   AF-A0A379WYA7-F1
#
_cell.length_a   1.000
_cell.length_b   1.000
_cell.length_c   1.000
_cell.angle_alpha   90.00
_cell.angle_beta   90.00
_cell.angle_gamma   90.00
#
_symmetry.space_group_name_H-M   'P 1'
#
loop_
_entity.id
_entity.type
_entity.pdbx_description
1 polymer ?
#
loop_
_entity_poly.entity_id
_entity_poly.type
_entity_poly.pdbx_seq_one_letter_code
_entity_poly.pdbx_strand_id
1 'polypeptide(L)'
;MIKAFGLEDRQSSLFAADAEDTGKKNMRVARIDARFDPTIYIAIGMANLLAISGGSWMVVNGSLTLGELTSFMMYLGLMIWPMLALAWMFNIVERGSAAYSRIRAMLAEAPVVKDGEEPVPAGVAN
;
A
#
# COMPACT_ATOMS: atom_id res chain seq x y z
N MET A 1 0.81 38.98 2.34
CA MET A 1 0.56 39.17 0.90
C MET A 1 -0.86 38.78 0.48
N ILE A 2 -1.38 37.57 0.73
CA ILE A 2 -2.73 37.18 0.27
C ILE A 2 -3.85 38.12 0.79
N LYS A 3 -3.87 38.38 2.11
CA LYS A 3 -4.79 39.34 2.77
C LYS A 3 -4.59 40.80 2.34
N ALA A 4 -3.36 41.17 2.02
CA ALA A 4 -3.00 42.55 1.65
C ALA A 4 -3.39 42.89 0.20
N PHE A 5 -3.62 41.87 -0.64
CA PHE A 5 -4.01 42.01 -2.05
C PHE A 5 -5.44 41.49 -2.33
N GLY A 6 -6.22 41.11 -1.31
CA GLY A 6 -7.60 40.61 -1.46
C GLY A 6 -7.71 39.33 -2.30
N LEU A 7 -6.68 38.47 -2.27
CA LEU A 7 -6.57 37.27 -3.11
C LEU A 7 -7.12 36.00 -2.43
N GLU A 8 -7.80 36.11 -1.29
CA GLU A 8 -8.30 34.96 -0.54
C GLU A 8 -9.21 34.04 -1.37
N ASP A 9 -10.19 34.59 -2.08
CA ASP A 9 -11.14 33.80 -2.88
C ASP A 9 -10.46 33.05 -4.03
N ARG A 10 -9.44 33.68 -4.63
CA ARG A 10 -8.63 33.06 -5.69
C ARG A 10 -7.76 31.93 -5.17
N GLN A 11 -7.13 32.10 -4.01
CA GLN A 11 -6.33 31.02 -3.40
C GLN A 11 -7.19 29.88 -2.87
N SER A 12 -8.36 30.21 -2.31
CA SER A 12 -9.35 29.23 -1.85
C SER A 12 -9.87 28.37 -3.00
N SER A 13 -10.21 28.99 -4.15
CA SER A 13 -10.65 28.26 -5.34
C SER A 13 -9.57 27.37 -5.95
N LEU A 14 -8.31 27.82 -6.00
CA LEU A 14 -7.19 27.00 -6.46
C LEU A 14 -6.95 25.79 -5.55
N PHE A 15 -6.94 26.01 -4.23
CA PHE A 15 -6.81 24.93 -3.26
C PHE A 15 -7.97 23.94 -3.34
N ALA A 16 -9.20 24.42 -3.50
CA ALA A 16 -10.38 23.57 -3.65
C ALA A 16 -10.27 22.68 -4.91
N ALA A 17 -9.77 23.23 -6.03
CA ALA A 17 -9.56 22.47 -7.25
C ALA A 17 -8.49 21.37 -7.07
N ASP A 18 -7.36 21.67 -6.43
CA ASP A 18 -6.30 20.69 -6.16
C ASP A 18 -6.75 19.60 -5.17
N ALA A 19 -7.53 19.99 -4.15
CA ALA A 19 -8.11 19.06 -3.20
C ALA A 19 -9.13 18.13 -3.88
N GLU A 20 -9.94 18.65 -4.81
CA GLU A 20 -10.90 17.86 -5.58
C GLU A 20 -10.18 16.86 -6.50
N ASP A 21 -9.14 17.27 -7.22
CA ASP A 21 -8.34 16.38 -8.07
C ASP A 21 -7.67 15.27 -7.24
N THR A 22 -7.08 15.62 -6.10
CA THR A 22 -6.50 14.65 -5.16
C THR A 22 -7.56 13.69 -4.63
N GLY A 23 -8.74 14.20 -4.29
CA GLY A 23 -9.89 13.41 -3.86
C GLY A 23 -10.33 12.39 -4.92
N LYS A 24 -10.44 12.82 -6.19
CA LYS A 24 -10.79 11.95 -7.32
C LYS A 24 -9.77 10.83 -7.52
N LYS A 25 -8.47 11.14 -7.42
CA LYS A 25 -7.38 10.15 -7.54
C LYS A 25 -7.44 9.13 -6.40
N ASN A 26 -7.58 9.58 -5.16
CA ASN A 26 -7.73 8.67 -4.01
C ASN A 26 -8.98 7.80 -4.12
N MET A 27 -10.10 8.35 -4.60
CA MET A 27 -11.33 7.59 -4.79
C MET A 27 -11.20 6.50 -5.87
N ARG A 28 -10.40 6.76 -6.91
CA ARG A 28 -10.08 5.75 -7.93
C ARG A 28 -9.27 4.60 -7.34
N VAL A 29 -8.30 4.89 -6.49
CA VAL A 29 -7.52 3.86 -5.76
C VAL A 29 -8.43 3.08 -4.82
N ALA A 30 -9.23 3.76 -3.99
CA ALA A 30 -10.16 3.11 -3.07
C ALA A 30 -11.17 2.18 -3.76
N ARG A 31 -11.62 2.55 -4.97
CA ARG A 31 -12.53 1.70 -5.76
C ARG A 31 -11.85 0.43 -6.27
N ILE A 32 -10.55 0.48 -6.55
CA ILE A 32 -9.77 -0.70 -6.93
C ILE A 32 -9.57 -1.57 -5.69
N ASP A 33 -9.18 -0.97 -4.56
CA ASP A 33 -8.99 -1.67 -3.28
C ASP A 33 -10.26 -2.40 -2.83
N ALA A 34 -11.42 -1.75 -2.93
CA ALA A 34 -12.71 -2.33 -2.55
C ALA A 34 -13.13 -3.57 -3.37
N ARG A 35 -12.48 -3.84 -4.51
CA ARG A 35 -12.74 -5.05 -5.32
C ARG A 35 -11.91 -6.24 -4.88
N PHE A 36 -10.84 -6.04 -4.10
CA PHE A 36 -10.01 -7.13 -3.61
C PHE A 36 -10.77 -7.99 -2.61
N ASP A 37 -11.49 -7.40 -1.65
CA ASP A 37 -12.22 -8.18 -0.64
C ASP A 37 -13.23 -9.17 -1.26
N PRO A 38 -14.14 -8.75 -2.17
CA PRO A 38 -15.02 -9.70 -2.85
C PRO A 38 -14.27 -10.78 -3.62
N THR A 39 -13.18 -10.42 -4.30
CA THR A 39 -12.38 -11.36 -5.09
C THR A 39 -11.72 -12.41 -4.21
N ILE A 40 -11.17 -12.00 -3.06
CA ILE A 40 -10.58 -12.88 -2.06
C ILE A 40 -11.62 -13.84 -1.51
N TYR A 41 -12.81 -13.35 -1.13
CA TYR A 41 -13.87 -14.22 -0.62
C TYR A 41 -14.39 -15.22 -1.65
N ILE A 42 -14.51 -14.82 -2.92
CA ILE A 42 -14.87 -15.73 -4.01
C ILE A 42 -13.79 -16.80 -4.19
N ALA A 43 -12.51 -16.43 -4.17
CA ALA A 43 -11.41 -17.38 -4.28
C ALA A 43 -11.39 -18.38 -3.10
N ILE A 44 -11.58 -17.91 -1.87
CA ILE A 44 -11.69 -18.75 -0.68
C ILE A 44 -12.91 -19.68 -0.79
N GLY A 45 -14.05 -19.15 -1.24
CA GLY A 45 -15.27 -19.94 -1.45
C GLY A 45 -15.06 -21.06 -2.47
N MET A 46 -14.43 -20.76 -3.60
CA MET A 46 -14.08 -21.76 -4.61
C MET A 46 -13.09 -22.79 -4.08
N ALA A 47 -12.06 -22.38 -3.34
CA ALA A 47 -11.09 -23.29 -2.75
C ALA A 47 -11.76 -24.28 -1.77
N ASN A 48 -12.65 -23.78 -0.90
CA ASN A 48 -13.42 -24.62 0.02
C ASN A 48 -14.38 -25.55 -0.75
N LEU A 49 -15.06 -25.04 -1.78
CA LEU A 49 -15.98 -25.85 -2.58
C LEU A 49 -15.24 -27.00 -3.27
N LEU A 50 -14.08 -26.74 -3.86
CA LEU A 50 -13.22 -27.75 -4.47
C LEU A 50 -12.69 -28.75 -3.43
N ALA A 51 -12.23 -28.25 -2.28
CA ALA A 51 -11.73 -29.07 -1.19
C ALA A 51 -12.81 -30.03 -0.65
N ILE A 52 -14.02 -29.53 -0.39
CA ILE A 52 -15.12 -30.35 0.12
C ILE A 52 -15.60 -31.33 -0.95
N SER A 53 -15.85 -30.88 -2.18
CA SER A 53 -16.39 -31.75 -3.22
C SER A 53 -15.42 -32.87 -3.60
N GLY A 54 -14.16 -32.52 -3.87
CA GLY A 54 -13.10 -33.49 -4.17
C GLY A 54 -12.76 -34.37 -2.98
N GLY A 55 -12.59 -33.77 -1.80
CA GLY A 55 -12.28 -34.50 -0.57
C GLY A 55 -13.38 -35.48 -0.18
N SER A 56 -14.65 -35.08 -0.29
CA SER A 56 -15.79 -35.95 0.00
C SER A 56 -15.85 -37.15 -0.95
N TRP A 57 -15.56 -36.94 -2.24
CA TRP A 57 -15.46 -38.04 -3.21
C TRP A 57 -14.32 -39.02 -2.85
N MET A 58 -13.15 -38.50 -2.42
CA MET A 58 -12.03 -39.34 -1.97
C MET A 58 -12.37 -40.12 -0.69
N VAL A 59 -13.16 -39.54 0.22
CA VAL A 59 -13.63 -40.23 1.44
C VAL A 59 -14.56 -41.38 1.10
N VAL A 60 -15.51 -41.18 0.18
CA VAL A 60 -16.43 -42.25 -0.25
C VAL A 60 -15.69 -43.41 -0.92
N ASN A 61 -14.61 -43.13 -1.65
CA ASN A 61 -13.76 -44.14 -2.27
C ASN A 61 -12.75 -44.79 -1.30
N GLY A 62 -12.76 -44.42 -0.02
CA GLY A 62 -11.86 -44.96 1.00
C GLY A 62 -10.39 -44.54 0.85
N SER A 63 -10.09 -43.56 0.00
CA SER A 63 -8.72 -43.03 -0.20
C SER A 63 -8.34 -41.98 0.85
N LEU A 64 -9.32 -41.43 1.56
CA LEU A 64 -9.15 -40.43 2.61
C LEU A 64 -10.13 -40.75 3.75
N THR A 65 -9.77 -40.48 4.98
CA THR A 65 -10.68 -40.54 6.13
C THR A 65 -11.39 -39.21 6.33
N LEU A 66 -12.54 -39.24 7.01
CA LEU A 66 -13.25 -38.01 7.39
C LEU A 66 -12.38 -37.08 8.27
N GLY A 67 -11.54 -37.67 9.11
CA GLY A 67 -10.58 -36.92 9.96
C GLY A 67 -9.55 -36.17 9.12
N GLU A 68 -8.95 -36.83 8.14
CA GLU A 68 -7.98 -36.21 7.22
C GLU A 68 -8.60 -35.08 6.40
N LEU A 69 -9.84 -35.23 5.91
CA LEU A 69 -10.55 -34.14 5.24
C LEU A 69 -10.75 -32.94 6.19
N THR A 70 -11.14 -33.22 7.43
CA THR A 70 -11.36 -32.18 8.44
C THR A 70 -10.06 -31.44 8.76
N SER A 71 -8.95 -32.16 8.94
CA SER A 71 -7.62 -31.57 9.15
C SER A 71 -7.17 -30.73 7.95
N PHE A 72 -7.40 -31.22 6.73
CA PHE A 72 -7.10 -30.46 5.51
C PHE A 72 -7.86 -29.14 5.46
N MET A 73 -9.16 -29.15 5.76
CA MET A 73 -9.98 -27.93 5.79
C MET A 73 -9.50 -26.93 6.86
N MET A 74 -9.07 -27.43 8.02
CA MET A 74 -8.46 -26.57 9.05
C MET A 74 -7.17 -25.93 8.55
N TYR A 75 -6.26 -26.71 7.97
CA TYR A 75 -5.00 -26.19 7.42
C TYR A 75 -5.22 -25.19 6.28
N LEU A 76 -6.22 -25.43 5.42
CA LEU A 76 -6.63 -24.49 4.39
C LEU A 76 -7.05 -23.16 5.02
N GLY A 77 -7.89 -23.19 6.06
CA GLY A 77 -8.31 -22.00 6.80
C GLY A 77 -7.15 -21.25 7.45
N LEU A 78 -6.22 -21.99 8.08
CA LEU A 78 -4.99 -21.45 8.68
C LEU A 78 -4.10 -20.74 7.65
N MET A 79 -4.12 -21.17 6.38
CA MET A 79 -3.28 -20.61 5.32
C MET A 79 -3.83 -19.30 4.73
N ILE A 80 -5.12 -19.00 4.91
CA ILE A 80 -5.76 -17.77 4.36
C ILE A 80 -5.05 -16.52 4.87
N TRP A 81 -4.85 -16.41 6.18
CA TRP A 81 -4.25 -15.20 6.78
C TRP A 81 -2.77 -15.01 6.39
N PRO A 82 -1.88 -16.03 6.47
CA PRO A 82 -0.51 -15.94 5.97
C PRO A 82 -0.41 -15.51 4.50
N MET A 83 -1.30 -16.01 3.63
CA MET A 83 -1.32 -15.63 2.21
C MET A 83 -1.66 -14.14 2.02
N LEU A 84 -2.65 -13.63 2.77
CA LEU A 84 -3.00 -12.21 2.75
C LEU A 84 -1.89 -11.34 3.35
N ALA A 85 -1.28 -11.78 4.44
CA ALA A 85 -0.16 -11.09 5.07
C ALA A 85 1.05 -10.97 4.13
N LEU A 86 1.36 -12.02 3.36
CA LEU A 86 2.40 -11.98 2.33
C LEU A 86 2.10 -10.94 1.25
N ALA A 87 0.86 -10.87 0.76
CA ALA A 87 0.47 -9.86 -0.22
C ALA A 87 0.65 -8.43 0.31
N TRP A 88 0.24 -8.19 1.56
CA TRP A 88 0.48 -6.90 2.23
C TRP A 88 1.97 -6.60 2.42
N MET A 89 2.77 -7.61 2.77
CA MET A 89 4.22 -7.47 2.90
C MET A 89 4.85 -7.01 1.59
N PHE A 90 4.52 -7.63 0.45
CA PHE A 90 5.00 -7.20 -0.87
C PHE A 90 4.62 -5.74 -1.16
N ASN A 91 3.38 -5.38 -0.88
CA ASN A 91 2.88 -4.02 -1.09
C ASN A 91 3.61 -2.97 -0.22
N ILE A 92 4.00 -3.33 1.01
CA ILE A 92 4.84 -2.48 1.87
C ILE A 92 6.25 -2.35 1.29
N VAL A 93 6.87 -3.45 0.85
CA VAL A 93 8.22 -3.45 0.29
C VAL A 93 8.29 -2.60 -0.99
N GLU A 94 7.32 -2.72 -1.89
CA GLU A 94 7.27 -1.92 -3.12
C GLU A 94 7.16 -0.42 -2.84
N ARG A 95 6.25 -0.01 -1.93
CA ARG A 95 6.15 1.39 -1.49
C ARG A 95 7.42 1.88 -0.81
N GLY A 96 8.02 1.04 0.03
CA GLY A 96 9.28 1.34 0.71
C GLY A 96 10.43 1.57 -0.27
N SER A 97 10.53 0.75 -1.31
CA SER A 97 11.53 0.89 -2.38
C SER A 97 11.40 2.23 -3.12
N ALA A 98 10.17 2.63 -3.48
CA ALA A 98 9.91 3.93 -4.11
C ALA A 98 10.27 5.12 -3.19
N ALA A 99 9.90 5.03 -1.90
CA ALA A 99 10.27 6.05 -0.91
C ALA A 99 11.79 6.15 -0.75
N TYR A 100 12.47 5.01 -0.65
CA TYR A 100 13.93 4.95 -0.54
C TYR A 100 14.64 5.51 -1.78
N SER A 101 14.10 5.29 -2.97
CA SER A 101 14.60 5.90 -4.21
C SER A 101 14.54 7.43 -4.16
N ARG A 102 13.45 8.01 -3.65
CA ARG A 102 13.31 9.47 -3.50
C ARG A 102 14.28 10.05 -2.47
N ILE A 103 14.46 9.36 -1.34
CA ILE A 103 15.44 9.75 -0.32
C ILE A 103 16.84 9.77 -0.90
N ARG A 104 17.24 8.73 -1.64
CA ARG A 104 18.55 8.68 -2.30
C ARG A 104 18.73 9.78 -3.33
N ALA A 105 17.70 10.07 -4.14
CA ALA A 105 17.75 11.18 -5.09
C ALA A 105 17.96 12.53 -4.37
N MET A 106 17.23 12.77 -3.27
CA MET A 106 17.39 13.98 -2.46
C MET A 106 18.79 14.09 -1.84
N LEU A 107 19.36 12.99 -1.36
CA LEU A 107 20.71 12.96 -0.77
C LEU A 107 21.83 13.10 -1.82
N ALA A 108 21.58 12.71 -3.07
CA ALA A 108 22.53 12.80 -4.16
C ALA A 108 22.54 14.19 -4.83
N GLU A 109 21.59 15.06 -4.49
CA GLU A 109 21.52 16.41 -5.03
C GLU A 109 22.74 17.23 -4.57
N ALA A 110 23.50 17.77 -5.53
CA ALA A 110 24.71 18.52 -5.22
C ALA A 110 24.36 19.85 -4.51
N PRO A 111 25.18 20.32 -3.55
CA PRO A 111 24.96 21.61 -2.90
C PRO A 111 24.92 22.74 -3.93
N VAL A 112 23.85 23.53 -3.90
CA VAL A 112 23.69 24.71 -4.77
C VAL A 112 24.69 25.81 -4.42
N VAL A 113 25.15 25.82 -3.17
CA VAL A 113 26.20 26.72 -2.68
C VAL A 113 27.44 25.88 -2.41
N LYS A 114 28.52 26.16 -3.13
CA LYS A 114 29.87 25.68 -2.78
C LYS A 114 30.42 26.62 -1.73
N ASP A 115 30.92 26.07 -0.62
CA ASP A 115 31.67 26.86 0.36
C ASP A 115 32.85 27.54 -0.36
N GLY A 116 33.00 28.85 -0.12
CA GLY A 116 34.16 29.60 -0.60
C GLY A 116 35.38 29.26 0.24
N GLU A 117 36.57 29.25 -0.38
CA GLU A 117 37.85 29.03 0.32
C GLU A 117 38.30 30.25 1.14
N GLU A 118 37.57 31.37 1.09
CA GLU A 118 37.93 32.59 1.80
C GLU A 118 37.54 32.53 3.28
N PRO A 119 38.49 32.74 4.20
CA PRO A 119 38.21 32.79 5.62
C PRO A 119 37.34 34.00 5.94
N VAL A 120 36.20 33.75 6.60
CA VAL A 120 35.32 34.80 7.10
C VAL A 120 36.06 35.69 8.11
N PRO A 121 35.99 37.03 7.97
CA PRO A 121 36.70 37.94 8.87
C PRO A 121 36.18 37.79 10.30
N ALA A 122 37.12 37.74 11.25
CA ALA A 122 36.81 37.62 12.67
C ALA A 122 35.91 38.79 13.11
N GLY A 123 34.68 38.46 13.51
CA GLY A 123 33.71 39.44 13.98
C GLY A 123 34.28 40.25 15.14
N VAL A 124 34.29 41.57 14.99
CA VAL A 124 34.66 42.48 16.07
C VAL A 124 33.56 42.40 17.13
N ALA A 125 33.86 41.76 18.26
CA ALA A 125 32.99 41.78 19.43
C ALA A 125 32.97 43.22 19.99
N ASN A 126 31.85 43.90 19.82
CA ASN A 126 31.51 45.12 20.55
C ASN A 126 30.71 44.78 21.81
#